data_AF-A0A2H9NB34-F1
#
_entry.id   AF-A0A2H9NB34-F1
#
_cell.length_a   1.000
_cell.length_b   1.000
_cell.length_c   1.000
_cell.angle_alpha   90.00
_cell.angle_beta   90.00
_cell.angle_gamma   90.00
#
_symmetry.space_group_name_H-M   'P 1'
#
loop_
_entity.id
_entity.type
_entity.pdbx_description
1 polymer ?
#
loop_
_entity_poly.entity_id
_entity_poly.type
_entity_poly.pdbx_seq_one_letter_code
_entity_poly.pdbx_strand_id
1 'polypeptide(L)' 'MIKVIGLCGSIGAGKDVVAKFLVKEYGYVQITVGDIVREAFNKTGIPMTRENIDDFSKGMMEAHGPDHWL' A
#
# COMPACT_ATOMS: atom_id res chain seq x y z
N MET A 1 11.31 22.03 -2.01
CA MET A 1 10.97 21.11 -0.91
C MET A 1 9.91 20.14 -1.43
N ILE A 2 10.14 18.83 -1.31
CA ILE A 2 9.17 17.81 -1.74
C ILE A 2 8.15 17.63 -0.60
N LYS A 3 6.85 17.60 -0.93
CA LYS A 3 5.77 17.37 0.03
C LYS A 3 5.25 15.95 -0.13
N VAL A 4 5.09 15.24 0.98
CA VAL A 4 4.49 13.90 1.04
C VAL A 4 3.19 13.99 1.84
N ILE A 5 2.12 13.39 1.31
CA ILE A 5 0.80 13.39 1.95
C ILE A 5 0.41 11.95 2.25
N GLY A 6 0.33 11.60 3.54
CA GLY A 6 -0.19 10.32 3.99
C GLY A 6 -1.71 10.33 4.05
N LEU A 7 -2.37 9.37 3.37
CA LEU A 7 -3.83 9.23 3.40
C LEU A 7 -4.22 8.05 4.30
N CYS A 8 -4.80 8.36 5.47
CA CYS A 8 -5.20 7.38 6.49
C CYS A 8 -6.72 7.38 6.71
N GLY A 9 -7.26 6.26 7.21
CA GLY A 9 -8.71 6.09 7.46
C GLY A 9 -9.23 4.68 7.17
N SER A 10 -10.48 4.39 7.54
CA SER A 10 -11.09 3.07 7.40
C SER A 10 -11.38 2.66 5.95
N ILE A 11 -11.67 1.38 5.73
CA ILE A 11 -12.15 0.87 4.43
C ILE A 11 -13.46 1.61 4.08
N GLY A 12 -13.57 2.11 2.86
CA GLY A 12 -14.73 2.89 2.41
C GLY A 12 -14.72 4.38 2.78
N ALA A 13 -13.72 4.88 3.51
CA ALA A 13 -13.63 6.30 3.91
C ALA A 13 -13.31 7.29 2.76
N GLY A 14 -13.24 6.83 1.50
CA GLY A 14 -12.99 7.69 0.35
C GLY A 14 -11.52 8.08 0.10
N LYS A 15 -10.55 7.46 0.80
CA LYS A 15 -9.11 7.77 0.63
C LYS A 15 -8.63 7.63 -0.81
N ASP A 16 -9.06 6.59 -1.51
CA ASP A 16 -8.68 6.38 -2.92
C ASP A 16 -9.28 7.44 -3.84
N VAL A 17 -10.44 7.99 -3.49
CA VAL A 17 -11.07 9.10 -4.22
C VAL A 17 -10.23 10.37 -4.04
N VAL A 18 -9.80 10.65 -2.80
CA VAL A 18 -8.91 11.79 -2.50
C VAL A 18 -7.55 11.62 -3.19
N ALA A 19 -6.96 10.43 -3.16
CA ALA A 19 -5.70 10.14 -3.85
C ALA A 19 -5.79 10.45 -5.34
N LYS A 20 -6.84 9.95 -6.01
CA LYS A 20 -7.09 10.22 -7.44
C LYS A 20 -7.27 11.70 -7.75
N PHE A 21 -7.95 12.44 -6.87
CA PHE A 21 -8.09 13.88 -6.98
C PHE A 21 -6.75 14.61 -6.87
N LEU A 22 -5.91 14.25 -5.90
CA LEU A 22 -4.57 14.83 -5.74
C LEU A 22 -3.65 14.57 -6.94
N VAL A 23 -3.71 13.36 -7.51
CA VAL A 23 -3.00 13.01 -8.74
C VAL A 23 -3.49 13.86 -9.90
N LYS A 24 -4.81 13.90 -10.14
CA LYS A 24 -5.41 14.55 -11.30
C LYS A 24 -5.26 16.07 -11.28
N GLU A 25 -5.53 16.70 -10.15
CA GLU A 25 -5.63 18.17 -10.07
C GLU A 25 -4.31 18.83 -9.67
N TYR A 26 -3.42 18.10 -8.99
CA TYR A 26 -2.18 18.66 -8.44
C TYR A 26 -0.92 17.94 -8.92
N GLY A 27 -1.04 16.92 -9.78
CA GLY A 27 0.10 16.22 -10.38
C GLY A 27 0.92 15.39 -9.39
N TYR A 28 0.34 15.00 -8.25
CA TYR A 28 1.02 14.10 -7.31
C TYR A 28 1.18 12.70 -7.91
N VAL A 29 2.20 11.98 -7.44
CA VAL A 29 2.33 10.54 -7.69
C VAL A 29 1.71 9.79 -6.51
N GLN A 30 0.83 8.85 -6.82
CA GLN A 30 0.26 7.96 -5.82
C GLN A 30 1.19 6.77 -5.59
N ILE A 31 1.51 6.51 -4.32
CA ILE A 31 2.23 5.31 -3.87
C ILE A 31 1.34 4.64 -2.83
N THR A 32 1.15 3.32 -2.94
CA THR A 32 0.40 2.56 -1.94
C THR A 32 1.25 1.42 -1.39
N VAL A 33 1.14 1.17 -0.08
CA VAL A 33 1.78 0.01 0.56
C VAL A 33 1.34 -1.29 -0.10
N GLY A 34 0.07 -1.38 -0.53
CA GLY A 34 -0.45 -2.56 -1.23
C GLY A 34 0.29 -2.87 -2.53
N ASP A 35 0.76 -1.86 -3.27
CA ASP A 35 1.55 -2.08 -4.50
C ASP A 35 2.93 -2.63 -4.17
N ILE A 36 3.59 -2.11 -3.13
CA ILE A 36 4.88 -2.59 -2.63
C ILE A 36 4.76 -4.07 -2.18
N VAL A 37 3.73 -4.39 -1.40
CA VAL A 37 3.47 -5.75 -0.92
C VAL A 37 3.23 -6.70 -2.10
N ARG A 38 2.43 -6.30 -3.10
CA ARG A 38 2.17 -7.14 -4.29
C ARG A 38 3.42 -7.38 -5.12
N GLU A 39 4.27 -6.36 -5.29
CA GLU A 39 5.54 -6.50 -6.00
C GLU A 39 6.48 -7.49 -5.30
N ALA A 40 6.56 -7.42 -3.97
CA ALA A 40 7.31 -8.38 -3.16
C ALA A 40 6.70 -9.79 -3.25
N PHE A 41 5.38 -9.90 -3.10
CA PHE A 41 4.64 -11.17 -3.11
C PHE A 41 4.75 -11.90 -4.46
N ASN A 42 4.80 -11.17 -5.58
CA ASN A 42 4.90 -11.75 -6.92
C ASN A 42 6.15 -12.64 -7.11
N LYS A 43 7.17 -12.49 -6.25
CA LYS A 43 8.40 -13.30 -6.26
C LYS A 43 8.26 -14.66 -5.57
N THR A 44 7.13 -14.92 -4.90
CA THR A 44 6.91 -16.15 -4.11
C THR A 44 6.43 -17.35 -4.94
N GLY A 45 5.85 -17.10 -6.13
CA GLY A 45 5.21 -18.14 -6.95
C GLY A 45 3.86 -18.64 -6.39
N ILE A 46 3.35 -18.04 -5.30
CA ILE A 46 2.07 -18.38 -4.68
C ILE A 46 0.93 -17.65 -5.42
N PRO A 47 -0.28 -18.25 -5.55
CA PRO A 47 -1.42 -17.56 -6.15
C PRO A 47 -1.73 -16.21 -5.47
N MET A 48 -1.92 -15.16 -6.28
CA MET A 48 -2.30 -13.82 -5.80
C MET A 48 -3.77 -13.77 -5.40
N THR A 49 -4.07 -14.27 -4.20
CA THR A 49 -5.36 -14.05 -3.54
C THR A 49 -5.21 -12.96 -2.47
N ARG A 50 -6.31 -12.32 -2.10
CA ARG A 50 -6.30 -11.31 -1.04
C ARG A 50 -5.77 -11.87 0.29
N GLU A 51 -6.21 -13.06 0.65
CA GLU A 51 -5.77 -13.76 1.86
C GLU A 51 -4.27 -14.03 1.85
N ASN A 52 -3.73 -14.58 0.76
CA ASN A 52 -2.29 -14.85 0.66
C ASN A 52 -1.43 -13.58 0.76
N ILE A 53 -1.89 -12.49 0.14
CA ILE A 53 -1.19 -11.19 0.18
C ILE A 53 -1.24 -10.60 1.60
N ASP A 54 -2.41 -10.64 2.23
CA ASP A 54 -2.62 -10.12 3.59
C ASP A 54 -1.76 -10.89 4.60
N ASP A 55 -1.70 -12.22 4.49
CA ASP A 55 -0.92 -13.07 5.40
C ASP A 55 0.59 -12.95 5.16
N PHE A 56 1.02 -12.85 3.91
CA PHE A 56 2.42 -12.52 3.60
C PHE A 56 2.83 -11.19 4.20
N SER A 57 2.01 -10.15 4.05
CA SER A 57 2.29 -8.82 4.61
C SER A 57 2.43 -8.84 6.13
N LYS A 58 1.51 -9.54 6.82
CA LYS A 58 1.58 -9.72 8.28
C LYS A 58 2.85 -10.46 8.69
N GLY A 59 3.17 -11.57 8.03
CA GLY A 59 4.36 -12.36 8.34
C GLY A 59 5.66 -11.55 8.20
N MET A 60 5.76 -10.68 7.18
CA MET A 60 6.90 -9.78 7.03
C MET A 60 6.97 -8.72 8.15
N MET A 61 5.84 -8.14 8.56
CA MET A 61 5.81 -7.19 9.69
C MET A 61 6.11 -7.87 11.03
N GLU A 62 5.70 -9.12 11.23
CA GLU A 62 6.03 -9.90 12.42
C GLU A 62 7.54 -10.21 12.48
N ALA A 63 8.14 -10.55 11.34
CA ALA A 63 9.56 -10.89 11.25
C ALA A 63 10.51 -9.69 11.32
N HIS A 64 10.10 -8.54 10.76
CA HIS A 64 10.97 -7.38 10.55
C HIS A 64 10.53 -6.10 11.26
N GLY A 65 9.36 -6.10 11.89
CA GLY A 65 8.79 -4.98 12.62
C GLY A 65 7.63 -4.28 11.88
N PRO A 66 6.84 -3.47 12.60
CA PRO A 66 5.62 -2.85 12.08
C PRO A 66 5.86 -1.87 10.92
N ASP A 67 7.06 -1.31 10.83
CA ASP A 67 7.44 -0.34 9.80
C ASP A 67 8.07 -0.99 8.56
N HIS A 68 8.02 -2.33 8.42
CA HIS A 68 8.69 -3.04 7.32
C HIS A 68 8.33 -2.51 5.91
N TRP A 69 7.12 -1.99 5.73
CA TRP A 69 6.63 -1.48 4.44
C TRP A 69 6.68 0.04 4.28
N LEU A 70 7.18 0.79 5.28
CA LEU A 70 7.15 2.26 5.35
C LEU A 70 8.54 2.89 5.41
#